data_AF-A0A7S3LT32-F1
#
_entry.id   AF-A0A7S3LT32-F1
#
_cell.length_a   1.000
_cell.length_b   1.000
_cell.length_c   1.000
_cell.angle_alpha   90.00
_cell.angle_beta   90.00
_cell.angle_gamma   90.00
#
_symmetry.space_group_name_H-M   'P 1'
#
loop_
_entity.id
_entity.type
_entity.pdbx_description
1 polymer ?
#
loop_
_entity_poly.entity_id
_entity_poly.type
_entity_poly.pdbx_seq_one_letter_code
_entity_poly.pdbx_strand_id
1 'polypeptide(L)'
;MATGVSTVWSSHDSSLLQSHTSPYRSQVLAPGLVLYSNVQLSLNDNIEIRYEISNDSEHGRETDFNINFSGSENVILCFEQGKDERVGEGQIGRIKPIRKTIKPGTERLLIGLLEVVDDRNPWTVEAKYTWVEKRMVEKNLTQNMSMKIIDRLLQGRTLAAIEYLLVFRSPEPSKIVFDIDFSKSSNIELKSGGLKKRTLIDSDNVEHIQIAYLQVLDLQKPWDLKCSYEWREEVSKPHGSFADESVLSPNVVLITSRVEEANVDAFRYEIVSSKNNDIDFLFDCSQCENMRLMSTCDLCTGVSVKAWEHKYVDTIMVVDPKKSWKLKPKFSWNEFDLKQTWVFGKSTALSCGNDSTDLTMSDPASKVNGKF
;
A
#
# COMPACT_ATOMS: atom_id res chain seq x y z
N MET A 1 21.73 -4.91 -1.94
CA MET A 1 21.41 -4.75 -3.36
C MET A 1 22.72 -4.96 -4.09
N ALA A 2 22.81 -6.02 -4.90
CA ALA A 2 23.98 -6.24 -5.75
C ALA A 2 24.00 -5.15 -6.81
N THR A 3 25.18 -4.69 -7.19
CA THR A 3 25.37 -3.70 -8.25
C THR A 3 26.40 -4.23 -9.23
N GLY A 4 26.09 -4.18 -10.52
CA GLY A 4 27.03 -4.46 -11.58
C GLY A 4 27.01 -3.35 -12.61
N VAL A 5 28.12 -3.22 -13.33
CA VAL A 5 28.21 -2.41 -14.53
C VAL A 5 28.58 -3.38 -15.65
N SER A 6 27.78 -3.38 -16.72
CA SER A 6 28.07 -4.16 -17.91
C SER A 6 29.29 -3.59 -18.62
N THR A 7 29.95 -4.44 -19.40
CA THR A 7 30.83 -4.03 -20.49
C THR A 7 30.14 -2.97 -21.35
N VAL A 8 30.84 -1.87 -21.60
CA VAL A 8 30.38 -0.78 -22.48
C VAL A 8 30.39 -1.30 -23.92
N TRP A 9 29.28 -1.13 -24.63
CA TRP A 9 29.29 -1.25 -26.09
C TRP A 9 29.58 0.11 -26.71
N SER A 10 30.37 0.14 -27.77
CA SER A 10 30.75 1.40 -28.43
C SER A 10 30.79 1.28 -29.95
N SER A 11 30.86 2.42 -30.64
CA SER A 11 31.04 2.46 -32.10
C SER A 11 32.27 1.68 -32.60
N HIS A 12 33.30 1.44 -31.78
CA HIS A 12 34.43 0.59 -32.15
C HIS A 12 34.06 -0.90 -32.28
N ASP A 13 32.99 -1.35 -31.61
CA ASP A 13 32.48 -2.72 -31.74
C ASP A 13 31.66 -2.91 -33.04
N SER A 14 31.30 -1.83 -33.75
CA SER A 14 30.50 -1.89 -34.99
C SER A 14 31.22 -2.61 -36.14
N SER A 15 32.56 -2.67 -36.13
CA SER A 15 33.31 -3.45 -37.12
C SER A 15 33.00 -4.95 -37.05
N LEU A 16 32.43 -5.43 -35.95
CA LEU A 16 31.97 -6.82 -35.77
C LEU A 16 30.62 -7.09 -36.46
N LEU A 17 29.91 -6.06 -36.96
CA LEU A 17 28.60 -6.20 -37.61
C LEU A 17 28.67 -6.64 -39.08
N GLN A 18 29.86 -6.89 -39.63
CA GLN A 18 30.02 -7.42 -40.99
C GLN A 18 29.32 -8.79 -41.19
N SER A 19 29.01 -9.51 -40.11
CA SER A 19 28.31 -10.81 -40.11
C SER A 19 26.83 -10.73 -39.71
N HIS A 20 26.18 -9.56 -39.79
CA HIS A 20 24.78 -9.28 -39.35
C HIS A 20 24.48 -9.50 -37.85
N THR A 21 25.32 -10.22 -37.11
CA THR A 21 25.20 -10.43 -35.67
C THR A 21 26.57 -10.48 -35.00
N SER A 22 26.72 -9.79 -33.87
CA SER A 22 27.83 -10.00 -32.94
C SER A 22 27.59 -11.28 -32.13
N PRO A 23 28.64 -11.97 -31.66
CA PRO A 23 28.48 -12.99 -30.62
C PRO A 23 27.84 -12.35 -29.37
N TYR A 24 26.95 -13.11 -28.72
CA TYR A 24 26.37 -12.73 -27.44
C TYR A 24 27.48 -12.56 -26.40
N ARG A 25 27.52 -11.40 -25.72
CA ARG A 25 28.27 -11.24 -24.48
C ARG A 25 27.37 -11.71 -23.35
N SER A 26 27.84 -12.65 -22.53
CA SER A 26 27.14 -13.09 -21.33
C SER A 26 27.89 -12.66 -20.08
N GLN A 27 27.15 -12.30 -19.04
CA GLN A 27 27.66 -11.97 -17.74
C GLN A 27 26.87 -12.71 -16.67
N VAL A 28 27.55 -13.61 -15.96
CA VAL A 28 26.97 -14.33 -14.83
C VAL A 28 26.86 -13.37 -13.66
N LEU A 29 25.64 -13.07 -13.23
CA LEU A 29 25.36 -12.15 -12.14
C LEU A 29 25.31 -12.89 -10.80
N ALA A 30 24.68 -14.07 -10.81
CA ALA A 30 24.55 -15.00 -9.69
C ALA A 30 24.50 -16.43 -10.25
N PRO A 31 24.68 -17.47 -9.42
CA PRO A 31 24.42 -18.86 -9.86
C PRO A 31 23.02 -18.99 -10.49
N GLY A 32 22.98 -19.31 -11.79
CA GLY A 32 21.74 -19.41 -12.58
C GLY A 32 21.18 -18.08 -13.13
N LEU A 33 21.65 -16.91 -12.69
CA LEU A 33 21.22 -15.61 -13.21
C LEU A 33 22.26 -15.05 -14.19
N VAL A 34 21.90 -14.97 -15.48
CA VAL A 34 22.83 -14.54 -16.54
C VAL A 34 22.22 -13.41 -17.35
N LEU A 35 22.93 -12.29 -17.45
CA LEU A 35 22.60 -11.20 -18.36
C LEU A 35 23.32 -11.42 -19.69
N TYR A 36 22.56 -11.39 -20.77
CA TYR A 36 23.05 -11.46 -22.14
C TYR A 36 22.90 -10.10 -22.79
N SER A 37 23.90 -9.71 -23.56
CA SER A 37 23.81 -8.57 -24.46
C SER A 37 24.31 -8.92 -25.85
N ASN A 38 23.65 -8.38 -26.86
CA ASN A 38 24.03 -8.57 -28.25
C ASN A 38 23.83 -7.26 -29.03
N VAL A 39 24.72 -7.00 -29.98
CA VAL A 39 24.56 -5.94 -30.97
C VAL A 39 24.25 -6.61 -32.32
N GLN A 40 23.15 -6.21 -32.93
CA GLN A 40 22.66 -6.75 -34.19
C GLN A 40 22.16 -5.61 -35.09
N LEU A 41 22.01 -5.89 -36.37
CA LEU A 41 21.30 -4.99 -37.29
C LEU A 41 19.81 -5.37 -37.29
N SER A 42 18.94 -4.35 -37.22
CA SER A 42 17.50 -4.52 -37.40
C SER A 42 17.15 -4.77 -38.87
N LEU A 43 15.87 -5.06 -39.15
CA LEU A 43 15.38 -5.19 -40.53
C LEU A 43 15.48 -3.89 -41.35
N ASN A 44 15.61 -2.76 -40.68
CA ASN A 44 15.75 -1.44 -41.31
C ASN A 44 17.21 -0.96 -41.31
N ASP A 45 18.16 -1.88 -41.13
CA ASP A 45 19.60 -1.60 -41.03
C ASP A 45 20.01 -0.69 -39.85
N ASN A 46 19.15 -0.52 -38.85
CA ASN A 46 19.50 0.22 -37.63
C ASN A 46 20.30 -0.68 -36.68
N ILE A 47 21.29 -0.12 -35.97
CA ILE A 47 22.05 -0.85 -34.97
C ILE A 47 21.19 -0.98 -33.70
N GLU A 48 20.86 -2.22 -33.34
CA GLU A 48 20.13 -2.57 -32.13
C GLU A 48 21.06 -3.21 -31.09
N ILE A 49 20.94 -2.78 -29.83
CA ILE A 49 21.55 -3.46 -28.69
C ILE A 49 20.44 -4.12 -27.86
N ARG A 50 20.47 -5.44 -27.82
CA ARG A 50 19.49 -6.27 -27.11
C ARG A 50 20.05 -6.72 -25.76
N TYR A 51 19.28 -6.56 -24.69
CA TYR A 51 19.57 -7.08 -23.35
C TYR A 51 18.53 -8.12 -22.94
N GLU A 52 18.98 -9.36 -22.77
CA GLU A 52 18.15 -10.48 -22.33
C GLU A 52 18.66 -10.99 -20.99
N ILE A 53 17.78 -11.49 -20.12
CA ILE A 53 18.19 -12.10 -18.85
C ILE A 53 17.59 -13.49 -18.71
N SER A 54 18.40 -14.43 -18.23
CA SER A 54 17.96 -15.76 -17.84
C SER A 54 18.03 -15.91 -16.32
N ASN A 55 17.12 -16.70 -15.76
CA ASN A 55 17.15 -17.15 -14.38
C ASN A 55 16.88 -18.65 -14.36
N ASP A 56 17.95 -19.43 -14.50
CA ASP A 56 18.00 -20.88 -14.37
C ASP A 56 18.44 -21.28 -12.95
N SER A 57 18.07 -20.50 -11.94
CA SER A 57 18.43 -20.84 -10.56
C SER A 57 17.72 -22.13 -10.15
N GLU A 58 18.50 -23.21 -9.99
CA GLU A 58 18.03 -24.51 -9.50
C GLU A 58 17.31 -24.41 -8.15
N HIS A 59 17.58 -23.34 -7.39
CA HIS A 59 17.00 -23.10 -6.07
C HIS A 59 15.64 -22.39 -6.09
N GLY A 60 15.05 -22.15 -7.27
CA GLY A 60 13.71 -21.60 -7.37
C GLY A 60 13.57 -20.17 -6.85
N ARG A 61 14.63 -19.34 -6.99
CA ARG A 61 14.62 -17.96 -6.49
C ARG A 61 14.10 -16.99 -7.55
N GLU A 62 13.11 -16.20 -7.17
CA GLU A 62 12.63 -15.09 -7.99
C GLU A 62 13.61 -13.93 -7.90
N THR A 63 13.85 -13.19 -8.98
CA THR A 63 14.83 -12.09 -8.99
C THR A 63 14.16 -10.77 -9.34
N ASP A 64 14.20 -9.78 -8.45
CA ASP A 64 13.94 -8.40 -8.83
C ASP A 64 15.19 -7.84 -9.50
N PHE A 65 15.10 -7.57 -10.80
CA PHE A 65 16.17 -7.01 -11.61
C PHE A 65 15.82 -5.58 -12.02
N ASN A 66 16.82 -4.71 -11.98
CA ASN A 66 16.70 -3.32 -12.38
C ASN A 66 17.91 -2.93 -13.22
N ILE A 67 17.69 -2.35 -14.40
CA ILE A 67 18.73 -1.91 -15.33
C ILE A 67 18.50 -0.46 -15.73
N ASN A 68 19.58 0.31 -15.81
CA ASN A 68 19.60 1.73 -16.09
C ASN A 68 20.65 2.03 -17.15
N PHE A 69 20.26 2.79 -18.17
CA PHE A 69 21.10 3.17 -19.30
C PHE A 69 21.50 4.66 -19.28
N SER A 70 21.41 5.32 -18.12
CA SER A 70 21.55 6.78 -17.99
C SER A 70 22.92 7.36 -18.37
N GLY A 71 23.94 6.53 -18.60
CA GLY A 71 25.24 6.98 -19.12
C GLY A 71 25.48 6.60 -20.57
N SER A 72 24.46 6.11 -21.27
CA SER A 72 24.54 5.80 -22.70
C SER A 72 24.37 7.08 -23.53
N GLU A 73 25.13 7.17 -24.62
CA GLU A 73 25.10 8.29 -25.55
C GLU A 73 24.69 7.82 -26.95
N ASN A 74 23.91 8.65 -27.63
CA ASN A 74 23.46 8.39 -29.01
C ASN A 74 22.66 7.08 -29.18
N VAL A 75 21.86 6.73 -28.17
CA VAL A 75 20.93 5.59 -28.20
C VAL A 75 19.57 5.96 -27.60
N ILE A 76 18.52 5.27 -28.03
CA ILE A 76 17.16 5.37 -27.51
C ILE A 76 16.63 4.00 -27.08
N LEU A 77 15.71 3.97 -26.12
CA LEU A 77 15.05 2.73 -25.69
C LEU A 77 13.79 2.51 -26.55
N CYS A 78 13.81 1.47 -27.39
CA CYS A 78 12.74 1.20 -28.35
C CYS A 78 11.65 0.29 -27.81
N PHE A 79 11.97 -0.56 -26.82
CA PHE A 79 11.01 -1.53 -26.28
C PHE A 79 11.20 -1.77 -24.78
N GLU A 80 10.08 -1.75 -24.06
CA GLU A 80 9.93 -2.27 -22.71
C GLU A 80 8.83 -3.36 -22.75
N GLN A 81 9.21 -4.62 -22.52
CA GLN A 81 8.26 -5.74 -22.63
C GLN A 81 7.01 -5.52 -21.76
N GLY A 82 5.82 -5.58 -22.36
CA GLY A 82 4.53 -5.31 -21.71
C GLY A 82 3.91 -3.96 -22.05
N LYS A 83 4.56 -3.15 -22.87
CA LYS A 83 3.95 -2.02 -23.57
C LYS A 83 4.19 -2.22 -25.06
N ASP A 84 3.13 -2.42 -25.83
CA ASP A 84 3.19 -2.55 -27.29
C ASP A 84 3.48 -1.21 -27.99
N GLU A 85 3.71 -0.14 -27.22
CA GLU A 85 4.06 1.17 -27.72
C GLU A 85 5.57 1.38 -27.63
N ARG A 86 6.18 1.75 -28.77
CA ARG A 86 7.50 2.41 -28.76
C ARG A 86 7.42 3.56 -27.78
N VAL A 87 8.27 3.54 -26.75
CA VAL A 87 8.26 4.52 -25.68
C VAL A 87 8.77 5.85 -26.23
N GLY A 88 7.89 6.62 -26.87
CA GLY A 88 8.04 8.02 -27.29
C GLY A 88 9.36 8.37 -27.99
N GLU A 89 9.30 8.58 -29.31
CA GLU A 89 10.31 9.31 -30.11
C GLU A 89 10.52 10.74 -29.57
N GLY A 90 11.23 10.94 -28.46
CA GLY A 90 11.28 12.31 -27.92
C GLY A 90 12.29 12.69 -26.85
N GLN A 91 12.96 11.78 -26.15
CA GLN A 91 13.98 12.20 -25.17
C GLN A 91 15.25 11.37 -25.24
N ILE A 92 16.09 11.71 -26.22
CA ILE A 92 17.53 11.43 -26.19
C ILE A 92 18.06 11.89 -24.81
N GLY A 93 18.60 10.97 -24.02
CA GLY A 93 19.29 11.29 -22.76
C GLY A 93 18.52 11.10 -21.44
N ARG A 94 17.27 10.59 -21.43
CA ARG A 94 16.57 10.23 -20.17
C ARG A 94 15.87 8.88 -20.24
N ILE A 95 16.66 7.81 -20.37
CA ILE A 95 16.14 6.44 -20.30
C ILE A 95 15.79 6.14 -18.83
N LYS A 96 14.49 5.89 -18.55
CA LYS A 96 14.05 5.48 -17.21
C LYS A 96 14.62 4.09 -16.88
N PRO A 97 15.00 3.83 -15.61
CA PRO A 97 15.38 2.49 -15.20
C PRO A 97 14.25 1.49 -15.42
N ILE A 98 14.58 0.35 -16.02
CA ILE A 98 13.65 -0.75 -16.28
C ILE A 98 13.69 -1.69 -15.09
N ARG A 99 12.53 -1.97 -14.49
CA ARG A 99 12.39 -2.88 -13.35
C ARG A 99 11.57 -4.10 -13.75
N LYS A 100 12.10 -5.29 -13.52
CA LYS A 100 11.44 -6.56 -13.85
C LYS A 100 11.62 -7.56 -12.73
N THR A 101 10.59 -8.38 -12.50
CA THR A 101 10.67 -9.53 -11.62
C THR A 101 10.76 -10.79 -12.48
N ILE A 102 11.83 -11.56 -12.30
CA ILE A 102 12.22 -12.68 -13.15
C ILE A 102 12.00 -13.98 -12.37
N LYS A 103 11.05 -14.79 -12.84
CA LYS A 103 10.72 -16.07 -12.23
C LYS A 103 11.83 -17.11 -12.45
N PRO A 104 11.98 -18.11 -11.57
CA PRO A 104 12.85 -19.25 -11.83
C PRO A 104 12.44 -19.99 -13.10
N GLY A 105 13.41 -20.56 -13.82
CA GLY A 105 13.20 -21.25 -15.10
C GLY A 105 12.99 -20.31 -16.29
N THR A 106 13.25 -19.00 -16.14
CA THR A 106 13.13 -18.06 -17.25
C THR A 106 14.37 -18.18 -18.15
N GLU A 107 14.20 -18.68 -19.37
CA GLU A 107 15.35 -18.96 -20.25
C GLU A 107 15.96 -17.69 -20.86
N ARG A 108 15.17 -16.79 -21.45
CA ARG A 108 15.65 -15.50 -22.03
C ARG A 108 14.54 -14.46 -22.08
N LEU A 109 14.46 -13.63 -21.05
CA LEU A 109 13.52 -12.52 -20.98
C LEU A 109 14.16 -11.25 -21.54
N LEU A 110 13.53 -10.63 -22.54
CA LEU A 110 13.98 -9.35 -23.09
C LEU A 110 13.72 -8.23 -22.07
N ILE A 111 14.80 -7.65 -21.52
CA ILE A 111 14.70 -6.57 -20.53
C ILE A 111 14.82 -5.19 -21.17
N GLY A 112 15.56 -5.06 -22.28
CA GLY A 112 15.67 -3.80 -22.99
C GLY A 112 16.15 -3.98 -24.41
N LEU A 113 15.62 -3.15 -25.32
CA LEU A 113 16.08 -3.02 -26.69
C LEU A 113 16.44 -1.56 -26.93
N LEU A 114 17.72 -1.31 -27.16
CA LEU A 114 18.22 0.02 -27.49
C LEU A 114 18.48 0.10 -29.00
N GLU A 115 18.29 1.27 -29.57
CA GLU A 115 18.60 1.57 -30.97
C GLU A 115 19.57 2.75 -31.02
N VAL A 116 20.61 2.64 -31.84
CA VAL A 116 21.52 3.76 -32.13
C VAL A 116 20.80 4.76 -33.01
N VAL A 117 20.75 6.02 -32.57
CA VAL A 117 19.99 7.08 -33.27
C VAL A 117 20.71 7.51 -34.55
N ASP A 118 22.03 7.66 -34.48
CA ASP A 118 22.87 8.07 -35.60
C ASP A 118 24.16 7.26 -35.60
N ASP A 119 24.27 6.28 -36.48
CA ASP A 119 25.43 5.38 -36.59
C ASP A 119 26.71 6.08 -37.08
N ARG A 120 26.61 7.30 -37.61
CA ARG A 120 27.75 8.11 -38.06
C ARG A 120 28.43 8.85 -36.91
N ASN A 121 27.70 9.05 -35.82
CA ASN A 121 28.23 9.65 -34.61
C ASN A 121 28.71 8.57 -33.63
N PRO A 122 29.76 8.86 -32.82
CA PRO A 122 30.14 7.97 -31.73
C PRO A 122 28.91 7.68 -30.84
N TRP A 123 28.73 6.41 -30.51
CA TRP A 123 27.69 5.95 -29.59
C TRP A 123 28.31 5.08 -28.53
N THR A 124 27.72 5.13 -27.33
CA THR A 124 28.14 4.33 -26.19
C THR A 124 26.92 3.82 -25.45
N VAL A 125 26.99 2.58 -24.96
CA VAL A 125 25.95 2.01 -24.10
C VAL A 125 26.57 1.66 -22.77
N GLU A 126 26.15 2.35 -21.72
CA GLU A 126 26.50 2.05 -20.34
C GLU A 126 25.27 1.48 -19.63
N ALA A 127 25.29 0.18 -19.36
CA ALA A 127 24.24 -0.49 -18.61
C ALA A 127 24.65 -0.71 -17.15
N LYS A 128 24.00 0.00 -16.24
CA LYS A 128 24.13 -0.15 -14.79
C LYS A 128 22.95 -0.96 -14.28
N TYR A 129 23.20 -2.06 -13.58
CA TYR A 129 22.11 -2.91 -13.10
C TYR A 129 22.29 -3.33 -11.65
N THR A 130 21.15 -3.64 -11.04
CA THR A 130 21.05 -4.12 -9.66
C THR A 130 20.05 -5.25 -9.60
N TRP A 131 20.32 -6.25 -8.75
CA TRP A 131 19.39 -7.35 -8.55
C TRP A 131 19.25 -7.74 -7.08
N VAL A 132 18.12 -8.37 -6.79
CA VAL A 132 17.77 -8.95 -5.49
C VAL A 132 17.14 -10.31 -5.71
N GLU A 133 17.82 -11.36 -5.28
CA GLU A 133 17.23 -12.69 -5.24
C GLU A 133 16.28 -12.79 -4.04
N LYS A 134 15.07 -13.26 -4.31
CA LYS A 134 14.03 -13.51 -3.33
C LYS A 134 13.72 -14.99 -3.31
N ARG A 135 13.78 -15.58 -2.12
CA ARG A 135 13.14 -16.87 -1.87
C ARG A 135 11.84 -16.59 -1.13
N MET A 136 10.72 -16.95 -1.76
CA MET A 136 9.41 -16.86 -1.13
C MET A 136 8.97 -18.24 -0.65
N VAL A 137 8.60 -18.33 0.62
CA VAL A 137 7.96 -19.52 1.20
C VAL A 137 6.61 -19.07 1.74
N GLU A 138 5.53 -19.67 1.25
CA GLU A 138 4.19 -19.42 1.76
C GLU A 138 3.76 -20.56 2.68
N LYS A 139 3.28 -20.22 3.86
CA LYS A 139 2.73 -21.16 4.85
C LYS A 139 1.27 -20.80 5.11
N ASN A 140 0.36 -21.69 4.78
CA ASN A 140 -1.05 -21.51 5.14
C ASN A 140 -1.22 -21.71 6.65
N LEU A 141 -1.81 -20.71 7.32
CA LEU A 141 -2.12 -20.76 8.74
C LEU A 141 -3.55 -21.22 8.97
N THR A 142 -4.48 -20.69 8.16
CA THR A 142 -5.89 -21.11 8.07
C THR A 142 -6.34 -21.09 6.61
N GLN A 143 -7.62 -21.36 6.35
CA GLN A 143 -8.21 -21.21 5.00
C GLN A 143 -8.13 -19.77 4.47
N ASN A 144 -8.18 -18.78 5.37
CA ASN A 144 -8.26 -17.36 5.04
C ASN A 144 -7.00 -16.58 5.40
N MET A 145 -5.96 -17.26 5.89
CA MET A 145 -4.74 -16.62 6.36
C MET A 145 -3.51 -17.42 5.93
N SER A 146 -2.57 -16.76 5.26
CA SER A 146 -1.27 -17.31 4.94
C SER A 146 -0.15 -16.38 5.39
N MET A 147 1.01 -16.95 5.68
CA MET A 147 2.22 -16.22 6.02
C MET A 147 3.24 -16.40 4.90
N LYS A 148 3.63 -15.30 4.26
CA LYS A 148 4.68 -15.26 3.25
C LYS A 148 5.98 -14.84 3.91
N ILE A 149 6.97 -15.72 3.80
CA ILE A 149 8.33 -15.49 4.27
C ILE A 149 9.17 -15.16 3.03
N ILE A 150 9.71 -13.96 2.97
CA ILE A 150 10.54 -13.48 1.87
C ILE A 150 11.96 -13.32 2.39
N ASP A 151 12.82 -14.27 2.03
CA ASP A 151 14.26 -14.17 2.25
C ASP A 151 14.89 -13.40 1.07
N ARG A 152 15.40 -12.21 1.38
CA ARG A 152 16.07 -11.34 0.41
C ARG A 152 17.55 -11.50 0.58
N LEU A 153 18.17 -12.23 -0.34
CA LEU A 153 19.60 -12.40 -0.38
C LEU A 153 20.20 -11.30 -1.26
N LEU A 154 20.88 -10.36 -0.62
CA LEU A 154 21.58 -9.30 -1.31
C LEU A 154 22.99 -9.77 -1.65
N GLN A 155 23.21 -10.33 -2.84
CA GLN A 155 24.58 -10.63 -3.26
C GLN A 155 25.43 -9.34 -3.28
N GLY A 156 26.66 -9.39 -2.76
CA GLY A 156 27.58 -8.24 -2.73
C GLY A 156 27.38 -7.21 -1.60
N ARG A 157 26.31 -7.29 -0.79
CA ARG A 157 26.22 -6.53 0.47
C ARG A 157 25.82 -7.47 1.60
N THR A 158 26.50 -7.32 2.73
CA THR A 158 26.44 -8.14 3.93
C THR A 158 25.09 -8.06 4.69
N LEU A 159 23.96 -8.16 4.00
CA LEU A 159 22.63 -8.10 4.61
C LEU A 159 21.73 -9.16 3.97
N ALA A 160 21.50 -10.25 4.71
CA ALA A 160 20.32 -11.07 4.50
C ALA A 160 19.20 -10.44 5.33
N ALA A 161 18.10 -10.08 4.67
CA ALA A 161 16.91 -9.55 5.31
C ALA A 161 15.76 -10.51 5.08
N ILE A 162 15.02 -10.82 6.14
CA ILE A 162 13.95 -11.81 6.12
C ILE A 162 12.67 -11.12 6.53
N GLU A 163 11.73 -11.05 5.61
CA GLU A 163 10.47 -10.35 5.77
C GLU A 163 9.33 -11.36 5.95
N TYR A 164 8.52 -11.16 6.98
CA TYR A 164 7.33 -11.94 7.25
C TYR A 164 6.12 -11.08 6.98
N LEU A 165 5.37 -11.46 5.95
CA LEU A 165 4.11 -10.84 5.56
C LEU A 165 2.96 -11.77 5.92
N LEU A 166 1.97 -11.25 6.65
CA LEU A 166 0.69 -11.91 6.81
C LEU A 166 -0.23 -11.50 5.66
N VAL A 167 -0.83 -12.48 5.00
CA VAL A 167 -1.86 -12.29 3.99
C VAL A 167 -3.16 -12.75 4.61
N PHE A 168 -4.13 -11.83 4.73
CA PHE A 168 -5.41 -12.11 5.36
C PHE A 168 -6.54 -11.83 4.37
N ARG A 169 -7.44 -12.79 4.23
CA ARG A 169 -8.58 -12.77 3.30
C ARG A 169 -9.84 -13.21 4.04
N SER A 170 -10.20 -12.49 5.10
CA SER A 170 -11.50 -12.69 5.74
C SER A 170 -12.52 -11.74 5.12
N PRO A 171 -13.74 -12.22 4.82
CA PRO A 171 -14.85 -11.36 4.44
C PRO A 171 -15.40 -10.53 5.62
N GLU A 172 -15.11 -10.95 6.85
CA GLU A 172 -15.61 -10.29 8.07
C GLU A 172 -14.50 -9.51 8.78
N PRO A 173 -14.81 -8.29 9.27
CA PRO A 173 -13.88 -7.50 10.05
C PRO A 173 -13.54 -8.24 11.35
N SER A 174 -12.25 -8.43 11.60
CA SER A 174 -11.71 -9.12 12.76
C SER A 174 -10.41 -8.48 13.20
N LYS A 175 -10.21 -8.45 14.52
CA LYS A 175 -8.95 -8.03 15.12
C LYS A 175 -8.12 -9.26 15.40
N ILE A 176 -6.92 -9.30 14.83
CA ILE A 176 -5.99 -10.41 15.01
C ILE A 176 -4.82 -9.92 15.85
N VAL A 177 -4.51 -10.66 16.90
CA VAL A 177 -3.26 -10.48 17.63
C VAL A 177 -2.28 -11.54 17.16
N PHE A 178 -1.21 -11.10 16.51
CA PHE A 178 -0.16 -11.97 16.00
C PHE A 178 1.11 -11.79 16.83
N ASP A 179 1.50 -12.83 17.56
CA ASP A 179 2.70 -12.89 18.38
C ASP A 179 3.77 -13.73 17.65
N ILE A 180 4.91 -13.13 17.33
CA ILE A 180 6.04 -13.82 16.68
C ILE A 180 7.30 -13.76 17.56
N ASP A 181 7.97 -14.90 17.70
CA ASP A 181 9.11 -15.09 18.60
C ASP A 181 10.28 -15.76 17.87
N PHE A 182 11.40 -15.05 17.83
CA PHE A 182 12.68 -15.46 17.26
C PHE A 182 13.75 -15.75 18.31
N SER A 183 13.39 -15.90 19.60
CA SER A 183 14.34 -16.03 20.70
C SER A 183 15.26 -17.26 20.62
N LYS A 184 14.86 -18.27 19.83
CA LYS A 184 15.68 -19.46 19.57
C LYS A 184 16.63 -19.29 18.38
N SER A 185 16.54 -18.18 17.67
CA SER A 185 17.41 -17.82 16.56
C SER A 185 18.75 -17.30 17.06
N SER A 186 19.77 -17.30 16.21
CA SER A 186 21.09 -16.76 16.52
C SER A 186 21.56 -15.81 15.43
N ASN A 187 22.26 -14.75 15.84
CA ASN A 187 22.86 -13.77 14.94
C ASN A 187 21.86 -13.04 14.01
N ILE A 188 20.62 -12.89 14.48
CA ILE A 188 19.58 -12.11 13.82
C ILE A 188 18.87 -11.22 14.84
N GLU A 189 18.25 -10.15 14.38
CA GLU A 189 17.42 -9.28 15.20
C GLU A 189 16.25 -8.71 14.39
N LEU A 190 15.14 -8.40 15.05
CA LEU A 190 14.09 -7.57 14.46
C LEU A 190 14.62 -6.16 14.22
N LYS A 191 14.28 -5.58 13.07
CA LYS A 191 14.59 -4.16 12.79
C LYS A 191 13.94 -3.20 13.79
N SER A 192 12.84 -3.60 14.42
CA SER A 192 12.22 -2.85 15.52
C SER A 192 12.96 -2.97 16.85
N GLY A 193 14.03 -3.76 16.92
CA GLY A 193 14.72 -4.16 18.14
C GLY A 193 14.17 -5.45 18.74
N GLY A 194 15.06 -6.23 19.36
CA GLY A 194 14.72 -7.46 20.08
C GLY A 194 14.39 -8.65 19.18
N LEU A 195 13.81 -9.70 19.79
CA LEU A 195 13.52 -10.99 19.13
C LEU A 195 12.03 -11.38 19.17
N LYS A 196 11.18 -10.57 19.82
CA LYS A 196 9.74 -10.82 19.90
C LYS A 196 8.99 -9.62 19.38
N LYS A 197 7.90 -9.86 18.66
CA LYS A 197 7.01 -8.79 18.21
C LYS A 197 5.56 -9.23 18.33
N ARG A 198 4.73 -8.35 18.88
CA ARG A 198 3.28 -8.44 18.81
C ARG A 198 2.80 -7.47 17.76
N THR A 199 1.96 -7.93 16.85
CA THR A 199 1.32 -7.10 15.83
C THR A 199 -0.18 -7.19 16.01
N LEU A 200 -0.84 -6.04 16.19
CA LEU A 200 -2.29 -5.91 16.16
C LEU A 200 -2.69 -5.63 14.72
N ILE A 201 -3.57 -6.46 14.20
CA ILE A 201 -4.01 -6.43 12.82
C ILE A 201 -5.49 -6.13 12.82
N ASP A 202 -5.81 -5.00 12.20
CA ASP A 202 -7.17 -4.66 11.85
C ASP A 202 -7.39 -5.10 10.40
N SER A 203 -8.35 -5.99 10.17
CA SER A 203 -8.62 -6.53 8.84
C SER A 203 -9.28 -5.53 7.90
N ASP A 204 -9.60 -4.33 8.39
CA ASP A 204 -10.50 -3.41 7.71
C ASP A 204 -10.09 -2.96 6.32
N ASN A 205 -8.83 -3.10 5.85
CA ASN A 205 -8.47 -2.78 4.46
C ASN A 205 -7.07 -3.22 3.99
N VAL A 206 -6.44 -4.25 4.59
CA VAL A 206 -5.03 -4.57 4.27
C VAL A 206 -4.83 -6.03 3.86
N GLU A 207 -4.59 -6.26 2.56
CA GLU A 207 -4.27 -7.58 2.00
C GLU A 207 -2.91 -8.13 2.47
N HIS A 208 -1.97 -7.25 2.81
CA HIS A 208 -0.58 -7.58 3.14
C HIS A 208 -0.05 -6.77 4.32
N ILE A 209 0.21 -7.42 5.46
CA ILE A 209 0.73 -6.76 6.65
C ILE A 209 2.11 -7.31 7.01
N GLN A 210 3.10 -6.43 7.17
CA GLN A 210 4.43 -6.82 7.63
C GLN A 210 4.44 -7.06 9.15
N ILE A 211 4.38 -8.34 9.53
CA ILE A 211 4.40 -8.75 10.95
C ILE A 211 5.82 -8.79 11.51
N ALA A 212 6.85 -9.06 10.70
CA ALA A 212 8.25 -8.98 11.14
C ALA A 212 9.20 -8.65 9.98
N TYR A 213 10.31 -8.01 10.33
CA TYR A 213 11.44 -7.77 9.44
C TYR A 213 12.72 -8.02 10.22
N LEU A 214 13.48 -9.04 9.83
CA LEU A 214 14.72 -9.46 10.47
C LEU A 214 15.92 -9.01 9.66
N GLN A 215 17.01 -8.73 10.37
CA GLN A 215 18.33 -8.48 9.81
C GLN A 215 19.34 -9.42 10.47
N VAL A 216 20.28 -9.96 9.69
CA VAL A 216 21.44 -10.66 10.23
C VAL A 216 22.42 -9.63 10.81
N LEU A 217 22.87 -9.84 12.05
CA LEU A 217 23.71 -8.87 12.77
C LEU A 217 25.16 -8.87 12.26
N ASP A 218 25.72 -10.05 12.04
CA ASP A 218 27.13 -10.23 11.66
C ASP A 218 27.25 -11.34 10.61
N LEU A 219 27.43 -11.00 9.34
CA LEU A 219 27.52 -12.04 8.29
C LEU A 219 28.74 -12.95 8.39
N GLN A 220 29.76 -12.58 9.17
CA GLN A 220 30.94 -13.43 9.35
C GLN A 220 30.66 -14.55 10.35
N LYS A 221 29.57 -14.45 11.12
CA LYS A 221 29.13 -15.50 12.05
C LYS A 221 28.05 -16.36 11.41
N PRO A 222 28.01 -17.67 11.72
CA PRO A 222 26.86 -18.47 11.38
C PRO A 222 25.60 -17.85 11.99
N TRP A 223 24.49 -17.92 11.27
CA TRP A 223 23.18 -17.50 11.74
C TRP A 223 22.21 -18.66 11.58
N ASP A 224 21.21 -18.69 12.47
CA ASP A 224 20.17 -19.71 12.47
C ASP A 224 18.84 -19.03 12.73
N LEU A 225 17.83 -19.38 11.94
CA LEU A 225 16.49 -18.82 12.01
C LEU A 225 15.53 -19.86 12.58
N LYS A 226 15.15 -19.67 13.84
CA LYS A 226 14.10 -20.41 14.52
C LYS A 226 12.99 -19.47 14.92
N CYS A 227 11.80 -19.71 14.36
CA CYS A 227 10.62 -18.90 14.58
C CYS A 227 9.51 -19.78 15.16
N SER A 228 8.93 -19.32 16.26
CA SER A 228 7.62 -19.76 16.73
C SER A 228 6.65 -18.58 16.62
N TYR A 229 5.41 -18.86 16.30
CA TYR A 229 4.37 -17.84 16.24
C TYR A 229 3.08 -18.41 16.80
N GLU A 230 2.30 -17.52 17.39
CA GLU A 230 0.96 -17.78 17.86
C GLU A 230 0.10 -16.64 17.36
N TRP A 231 -1.13 -16.95 17.00
CA TRP A 231 -2.11 -15.94 16.63
C TRP A 231 -3.42 -16.28 17.28
N ARG A 232 -4.21 -15.25 17.54
CA ARG A 232 -5.58 -15.38 17.99
C ARG A 232 -6.41 -14.31 17.33
N GLU A 233 -7.57 -14.70 16.87
CA GLU A 233 -8.65 -13.74 16.67
C GLU A 233 -9.02 -13.25 18.05
N GLU A 234 -8.75 -11.97 18.28
CA GLU A 234 -9.45 -11.25 19.31
C GLU A 234 -10.86 -11.10 18.76
N VAL A 235 -11.70 -12.12 19.03
CA VAL A 235 -13.13 -11.89 19.13
C VAL A 235 -13.17 -10.66 20.00
N SER A 236 -13.60 -9.55 19.43
CA SER A 236 -13.84 -8.33 20.17
C SER A 236 -14.84 -8.74 21.24
N LYS A 237 -14.34 -9.20 22.38
CA LYS A 237 -15.12 -9.34 23.60
C LYS A 237 -15.69 -7.95 23.71
N PRO A 238 -17.01 -7.76 23.64
CA PRO A 238 -17.59 -6.43 23.75
C PRO A 238 -17.03 -5.89 25.06
N HIS A 239 -16.09 -4.96 24.93
CA HIS A 239 -15.13 -4.68 25.99
C HIS A 239 -15.82 -3.69 26.93
N GLY A 240 -16.95 -4.07 27.52
CA GLY A 240 -17.74 -3.22 28.43
C GLY A 240 -18.24 -1.89 27.85
N SER A 241 -17.86 -1.48 26.64
CA SER A 241 -18.54 -0.48 25.87
C SER A 241 -19.67 -1.20 25.16
N PHE A 242 -20.84 -1.27 25.79
CA PHE A 242 -22.06 -1.45 25.03
C PHE A 242 -22.04 -0.33 23.99
N ALA A 243 -21.71 -0.68 22.75
CA ALA A 243 -21.94 0.20 21.64
C ALA A 243 -23.47 0.29 21.57
N ASP A 244 -24.02 1.44 21.92
CA ASP A 244 -25.44 1.68 21.83
C ASP A 244 -25.74 1.99 20.37
N GLU A 245 -26.53 1.13 19.74
CA GLU A 245 -26.96 1.29 18.35
C GLU A 245 -28.31 2.01 18.33
N SER A 246 -28.30 3.21 17.76
CA SER A 246 -29.50 4.00 17.54
C SER A 246 -29.82 4.03 16.06
N VAL A 247 -30.92 3.39 15.66
CA VAL A 247 -31.44 3.47 14.29
C VAL A 247 -32.04 4.86 14.07
N LEU A 248 -31.37 5.68 13.26
CA LEU A 248 -31.78 7.06 12.97
C LEU A 248 -32.84 7.10 11.87
N SER A 249 -32.65 6.29 10.83
CA SER A 249 -33.62 6.01 9.77
C SER A 249 -33.41 4.60 9.22
N PRO A 250 -34.31 4.06 8.39
CA PRO A 250 -34.06 2.78 7.74
C PRO A 250 -32.70 2.82 7.04
N ASN A 251 -31.83 1.86 7.35
CA ASN A 251 -30.47 1.73 6.80
C ASN A 251 -29.47 2.85 7.19
N VAL A 252 -29.76 3.63 8.22
CA VAL A 252 -28.80 4.58 8.82
C VAL A 252 -28.74 4.35 10.32
N VAL A 253 -27.59 3.87 10.79
CA VAL A 253 -27.38 3.48 12.18
C VAL A 253 -26.29 4.35 12.77
N LEU A 254 -26.56 4.95 13.93
CA LEU A 254 -25.57 5.60 14.75
C LEU A 254 -25.07 4.63 15.81
N ILE A 255 -23.76 4.45 15.88
CA ILE A 255 -23.08 3.63 16.85
C ILE A 255 -22.42 4.55 17.87
N THR A 256 -22.80 4.41 19.14
CA THR A 256 -22.21 5.19 20.25
C THR A 256 -21.42 4.26 21.16
N SER A 257 -20.10 4.41 21.19
CA SER A 257 -19.23 3.62 22.06
C SER A 257 -18.67 4.46 23.19
N ARG A 258 -18.88 4.05 24.44
CA ARG A 258 -18.15 4.65 25.57
C ARG A 258 -16.69 4.21 25.51
N VAL A 259 -15.78 5.17 25.47
CA VAL A 259 -14.33 4.96 25.44
C VAL A 259 -13.69 5.69 26.62
N GLU A 260 -12.49 5.27 27.01
CA GLU A 260 -11.69 5.99 28.00
C GLU A 260 -10.52 6.64 27.27
N GLU A 261 -10.45 7.97 27.32
CA GLU A 261 -9.45 8.74 26.57
C GLU A 261 -8.73 9.66 27.56
N ALA A 262 -7.40 9.53 27.68
CA ALA A 262 -6.60 10.27 28.66
C ALA A 262 -7.12 10.17 30.12
N ASN A 263 -7.69 9.02 30.51
CA ASN A 263 -8.33 8.75 31.80
C ASN A 263 -9.57 9.63 32.08
N VAL A 264 -10.24 10.13 31.03
CA VAL A 264 -11.57 10.75 31.15
C VAL A 264 -12.60 9.95 30.37
N ASP A 265 -13.84 10.01 30.85
CA ASP A 265 -15.00 9.45 30.15
C ASP A 265 -15.18 10.13 28.80
N ALA A 266 -15.23 9.33 27.75
CA ALA A 266 -15.44 9.77 26.38
C ALA A 266 -16.47 8.89 25.66
N PHE A 267 -17.08 9.45 24.63
CA PHE A 267 -18.15 8.83 23.85
C PHE A 267 -17.83 9.03 22.38
N ARG A 268 -17.47 7.93 21.72
CA ARG A 268 -17.18 7.88 20.29
C ARG A 268 -18.46 7.66 19.51
N TYR A 269 -18.65 8.45 18.46
CA TYR A 269 -19.80 8.37 17.57
C TYR A 269 -19.34 7.98 16.17
N GLU A 270 -20.00 6.96 15.62
CA GLU A 270 -19.78 6.45 14.27
C GLU A 270 -21.13 6.29 13.57
N ILE A 271 -21.16 6.51 12.26
CA ILE A 271 -22.37 6.44 11.45
C ILE A 271 -22.16 5.37 10.37
N VAL A 272 -23.13 4.48 10.24
CA VAL A 272 -23.15 3.43 9.22
C VAL A 272 -24.33 3.70 8.28
N SER A 273 -24.02 3.82 6.99
CA SER A 273 -25.02 3.94 5.93
C SER A 273 -25.04 2.67 5.10
N SER A 274 -26.21 2.03 5.01
CA SER A 274 -26.47 0.95 4.03
C SER A 274 -27.40 1.43 2.92
N LYS A 275 -27.37 2.74 2.63
CA LYS A 275 -28.13 3.36 1.53
C LYS A 275 -27.29 3.42 0.25
N ASN A 276 -28.00 3.56 -0.87
CA ASN A 276 -27.41 3.82 -2.18
C ASN A 276 -27.08 5.31 -2.43
N ASN A 277 -27.42 6.17 -1.48
CA ASN A 277 -27.21 7.61 -1.53
C ASN A 277 -26.16 8.01 -0.50
N ASP A 278 -25.47 9.11 -0.78
CA ASP A 278 -24.59 9.75 0.19
C ASP A 278 -25.42 10.52 1.23
N ILE A 279 -24.88 10.67 2.43
CA ILE A 279 -25.55 11.28 3.58
C ILE A 279 -24.66 12.38 4.15
N ASP A 280 -25.15 13.61 4.24
CA ASP A 280 -24.50 14.61 5.12
C ASP A 280 -25.08 14.47 6.51
N PHE A 281 -24.25 14.00 7.43
CA PHE A 281 -24.58 13.80 8.83
C PHE A 281 -24.07 14.96 9.67
N LEU A 282 -24.95 15.55 10.48
CA LEU A 282 -24.63 16.64 11.40
C LEU A 282 -24.80 16.17 12.85
N PHE A 283 -23.78 16.42 13.65
CA PHE A 283 -23.70 16.11 15.06
C PHE A 283 -23.58 17.39 15.88
N ASP A 284 -24.54 17.63 16.77
CA ASP A 284 -24.62 18.83 17.60
C ASP A 284 -24.64 18.45 19.09
N CYS A 285 -23.63 18.91 19.83
CA CYS A 285 -23.48 18.71 21.26
C CYS A 285 -23.73 20.00 22.08
N SER A 286 -24.38 21.00 21.50
CA SER A 286 -24.69 22.28 22.16
C SER A 286 -25.52 22.17 23.43
N GLN A 287 -26.25 21.05 23.60
CA GLN A 287 -27.03 20.76 24.80
C GLN A 287 -26.31 19.87 25.82
N CYS A 288 -25.07 19.49 25.55
CA CYS A 288 -24.24 18.76 26.49
C CYS A 288 -23.64 19.71 27.52
N GLU A 289 -23.58 19.29 28.79
CA GLU A 289 -23.01 20.09 29.88
C GLU A 289 -21.69 19.46 30.34
N ASN A 290 -20.65 20.28 30.52
CA ASN A 290 -19.30 19.86 30.95
C ASN A 290 -18.64 18.86 29.98
N MET A 291 -18.84 19.08 28.68
CA MET A 291 -18.37 18.22 27.59
C MET A 291 -17.82 19.05 26.44
N ARG A 292 -16.96 18.45 25.61
CA ARG A 292 -16.45 19.07 24.38
C ARG A 292 -16.23 18.02 23.29
N LEU A 293 -16.28 18.44 22.02
CA LEU A 293 -15.81 17.64 20.91
C LEU A 293 -14.28 17.56 20.90
N MET A 294 -13.74 16.44 20.40
CA MET A 294 -12.31 16.24 20.29
C MET A 294 -11.75 16.89 19.02
N SER A 295 -12.46 16.76 17.89
CA SER A 295 -11.95 17.23 16.58
C SER A 295 -12.00 18.75 16.42
N THR A 296 -12.98 19.42 17.03
CA THR A 296 -13.19 20.87 16.94
C THR A 296 -13.38 21.49 18.31
N CYS A 297 -13.06 22.78 18.44
CA CYS A 297 -13.44 23.58 19.61
C CYS A 297 -14.91 24.02 19.56
N ASP A 298 -15.62 23.63 18.50
CA ASP A 298 -17.03 23.94 18.29
C ASP A 298 -17.92 22.87 18.94
N LEU A 299 -19.18 23.20 19.14
CA LEU A 299 -20.18 22.28 19.69
C LEU A 299 -20.91 21.49 18.59
N CYS A 300 -20.47 21.60 17.34
CA CYS A 300 -21.11 20.92 16.22
C CYS A 300 -20.06 20.50 15.18
N THR A 301 -20.28 19.36 14.54
CA THR A 301 -19.45 18.83 13.47
C THR A 301 -20.32 18.12 12.44
N GLY A 302 -19.91 18.19 11.18
CA GLY A 302 -20.62 17.58 10.05
C GLY A 302 -19.69 16.68 9.26
N VAL A 303 -20.18 15.51 8.85
CA VAL A 303 -19.46 14.54 8.02
C VAL A 303 -20.32 14.08 6.85
N SER A 304 -19.73 13.98 5.67
CA SER A 304 -20.38 13.39 4.49
C SER A 304 -20.04 11.90 4.44
N VAL A 305 -21.05 11.02 4.46
CA VAL A 305 -20.95 9.56 4.52
C VAL A 305 -21.39 9.01 3.18
N LYS A 306 -20.52 8.26 2.51
CA LYS A 306 -20.83 7.68 1.21
C LYS A 306 -21.83 6.54 1.33
N ALA A 307 -22.47 6.22 0.21
CA ALA A 307 -23.26 4.99 0.07
C ALA A 307 -22.45 3.76 0.55
N TRP A 308 -23.07 2.92 1.39
CA TRP A 308 -22.47 1.70 1.96
C TRP A 308 -21.21 1.93 2.83
N GLU A 309 -20.99 3.16 3.33
CA GLU A 309 -19.82 3.51 4.15
C GLU A 309 -20.13 3.45 5.65
N HIS A 310 -19.13 3.01 6.42
CA HIS A 310 -19.04 3.20 7.87
C HIS A 310 -18.02 4.30 8.14
N LYS A 311 -18.43 5.34 8.86
CA LYS A 311 -17.64 6.55 9.04
C LYS A 311 -17.59 6.99 10.50
N TYR A 312 -16.40 7.36 10.95
CA TYR A 312 -16.21 8.06 12.22
C TYR A 312 -16.74 9.49 12.14
N VAL A 313 -17.53 9.90 13.14
CA VAL A 313 -18.08 11.26 13.25
C VAL A 313 -17.17 12.10 14.14
N ASP A 314 -17.18 11.83 15.45
CA ASP A 314 -16.33 12.51 16.44
C ASP A 314 -16.38 11.77 17.80
N THR A 315 -15.60 12.27 18.76
CA THR A 315 -15.59 11.82 20.15
C THR A 315 -15.94 13.00 21.06
N ILE A 316 -16.97 12.84 21.89
CA ILE A 316 -17.27 13.77 22.98
C ILE A 316 -16.48 13.34 24.21
N MET A 317 -15.80 14.28 24.86
CA MET A 317 -15.10 14.03 26.12
C MET A 317 -15.66 14.88 27.26
N VAL A 318 -15.69 14.31 28.47
CA VAL A 318 -15.96 15.08 29.71
C VAL A 318 -14.78 16.02 29.97
N VAL A 319 -15.07 17.31 30.18
CA VAL A 319 -14.03 18.34 30.38
C VAL A 319 -13.47 18.30 31.81
N ASP A 320 -14.35 18.21 32.80
CA ASP A 320 -13.99 18.13 34.21
C ASP A 320 -14.70 16.93 34.88
N PRO A 321 -14.03 15.78 35.07
CA PRO A 321 -14.66 14.58 35.60
C PRO A 321 -15.12 14.73 37.07
N LYS A 322 -14.74 15.82 37.76
CA LYS A 322 -15.16 16.10 39.14
C LYS A 322 -16.49 16.85 39.22
N LYS A 323 -16.98 17.40 38.11
CA LYS A 323 -18.28 18.08 38.02
C LYS A 323 -19.32 17.15 37.41
N SER A 324 -20.58 17.37 37.75
CA SER A 324 -21.69 16.72 37.04
C SER A 324 -21.60 17.04 35.54
N TRP A 325 -21.85 16.04 34.71
CA TRP A 325 -21.91 16.17 33.27
C TRP A 325 -23.23 15.61 32.74
N LYS A 326 -23.60 16.01 31.53
CA LYS A 326 -24.86 15.62 30.91
C LYS A 326 -24.70 15.48 29.41
N LEU A 327 -24.99 14.27 28.91
CA LEU A 327 -24.90 13.93 27.49
C LEU A 327 -26.28 14.09 26.84
N LYS A 328 -26.43 15.08 25.95
CA LYS A 328 -27.65 15.31 25.16
C LYS A 328 -27.33 15.69 23.71
N PRO A 329 -26.70 14.78 22.95
CA PRO A 329 -26.41 15.04 21.56
C PRO A 329 -27.69 15.14 20.72
N LYS A 330 -27.61 15.93 19.66
CA LYS A 330 -28.60 15.99 18.58
C LYS A 330 -27.96 15.57 17.27
N PHE A 331 -28.78 14.92 16.45
CA PHE A 331 -28.37 14.41 15.16
C PHE A 331 -29.37 14.87 14.11
N SER A 332 -28.87 15.30 12.97
CA SER A 332 -29.69 15.54 11.78
C SER A 332 -28.92 15.08 10.55
N TRP A 333 -29.62 14.61 9.52
CA TRP A 333 -28.97 14.14 8.31
C TRP A 333 -29.82 14.46 7.08
N ASN A 334 -29.15 14.59 5.93
CA ASN A 334 -29.78 14.77 4.63
C ASN A 334 -29.20 13.77 3.64
N GLU A 335 -30.05 13.15 2.82
CA GLU A 335 -29.63 12.28 1.73
C GLU A 335 -29.44 13.07 0.43
N PHE A 336 -28.37 12.76 -0.29
CA PHE A 336 -28.10 13.32 -1.61
C PHE A 336 -28.11 12.20 -2.64
N ASP A 337 -29.02 12.30 -3.60
CA ASP A 337 -29.03 11.42 -4.76
C ASP A 337 -27.85 11.79 -5.65
N LEU A 338 -26.91 10.87 -5.83
CA LEU A 338 -25.70 11.03 -6.66
C LEU A 338 -26.03 11.39 -8.12
N LYS A 339 -27.31 11.28 -8.53
CA LYS A 339 -27.79 11.59 -9.88
C LYS A 339 -28.12 13.07 -10.12
N GLN A 340 -28.10 13.95 -9.12
CA GLN A 340 -28.26 15.39 -9.35
C GLN A 340 -26.91 16.10 -9.38
N THR A 341 -26.44 16.37 -10.59
CA THR A 341 -25.30 17.23 -10.89
C THR A 341 -25.55 18.63 -10.32
N TRP A 342 -24.67 19.09 -9.43
CA TRP A 342 -24.72 20.43 -8.83
C TRP A 342 -24.51 21.52 -9.89
N VAL A 343 -25.52 22.35 -10.10
CA VAL A 343 -25.35 23.68 -10.70
C VAL A 343 -24.99 24.64 -9.56
N PHE A 344 -23.75 25.13 -9.53
CA PHE A 344 -23.24 26.04 -8.50
C PHE A 344 -24.06 27.35 -8.42
N GLY A 345 -24.87 27.47 -7.37
CA GLY A 345 -25.41 28.73 -6.87
C GLY A 345 -24.69 29.13 -5.56
N LYS A 346 -24.35 30.41 -5.44
CA LYS A 346 -23.44 31.00 -4.43
C LYS A 346 -23.70 30.59 -2.98
N SER A 347 -22.59 30.42 -2.26
CA SER A 347 -22.46 30.23 -0.82
C SER A 347 -23.19 31.29 0.01
N THR A 348 -24.04 30.85 0.94
CA THR A 348 -24.45 31.61 2.12
C THR A 348 -24.03 30.83 3.36
N ALA A 349 -23.19 31.46 4.19
CA ALA A 349 -22.85 30.98 5.52
C ALA A 349 -24.11 30.86 6.38
N LEU A 350 -24.35 29.70 6.96
CA LEU A 350 -25.39 29.48 7.97
C LEU A 350 -24.87 30.05 9.31
N SER A 351 -25.44 31.17 9.74
CA SER A 351 -25.30 31.67 11.10
C SER A 351 -26.39 31.07 11.99
N CYS A 352 -26.02 30.56 13.16
CA CYS A 352 -26.96 30.14 14.18
C CYS A 352 -27.60 31.37 14.85
N GLY A 353 -28.73 31.83 14.31
CA GLY A 353 -29.57 32.88 14.90
C GLY A 353 -30.83 32.29 15.52
N ASN A 354 -31.07 32.59 16.80
CA ASN A 354 -32.35 32.40 17.44
C ASN A 354 -33.32 33.45 16.91
N ASP A 355 -34.43 33.05 16.27
CA ASP A 355 -35.66 33.83 16.32
C ASP A 355 -36.90 32.99 16.03
N SER A 356 -37.94 33.32 16.79
CA SER A 356 -39.29 32.77 16.79
C SER A 356 -40.15 33.52 15.77
N THR A 357 -40.76 32.80 14.83
CA THR A 357 -41.96 33.26 14.11
C THR A 357 -42.85 32.10 13.70
N ASP A 358 -44.12 32.19 14.09
CA ASP A 358 -45.24 31.38 13.61
C ASP A 358 -45.56 31.68 12.14
N LEU A 359 -45.66 30.64 11.31
CA LEU A 359 -46.42 30.64 10.06
C LEU A 359 -47.05 29.25 9.84
N THR A 360 -48.37 29.21 9.84
CA THR A 360 -49.19 28.08 9.39
C THR A 360 -49.41 28.12 7.88
N MET A 361 -49.17 27.01 7.17
CA MET A 361 -50.18 26.29 6.38
C MET A 361 -49.61 25.06 5.64
N SER A 362 -50.44 24.00 5.66
CA SER A 362 -50.59 22.89 4.69
C SER A 362 -49.57 21.74 4.65
N ASP A 363 -50.00 20.64 5.28
CA ASP A 363 -49.58 19.24 5.13
C ASP A 363 -49.78 18.71 3.68
N PRO A 364 -49.08 17.64 3.23
CA PRO A 364 -49.33 16.32 3.80
C PRO A 364 -48.10 15.43 4.07
N ALA A 365 -48.11 14.83 5.26
CA ALA A 365 -47.58 13.50 5.64
C ALA A 365 -46.04 13.31 5.52
N SER A 366 -45.30 12.86 6.53
CA SER A 366 -45.62 12.05 7.70
C SER A 366 -44.58 12.36 8.79
N LYS A 367 -45.01 12.84 9.95
CA LYS A 367 -44.18 12.98 11.15
C LYS A 367 -44.34 11.73 12.01
N VAL A 368 -43.27 10.97 12.18
CA VAL A 368 -43.15 10.00 13.28
C VAL A 368 -42.44 10.73 14.42
N ASN A 369 -43.22 11.14 15.43
CA ASN A 369 -42.69 11.62 16.70
C ASN A 369 -42.43 10.41 17.61
N GLY A 370 -41.16 10.09 17.84
CA GLY A 370 -40.75 9.28 18.99
C GLY A 370 -40.56 10.19 20.21
N LYS A 371 -41.42 10.03 21.22
CA LYS A 371 -41.17 10.55 22.58
C LYS A 371 -40.43 9.47 23.38
N PHE A 372 -39.43 9.87 24.14
CA PHE A 372 -39.13 9.32 25.46
C PHE A 372 -39.54 10.36 26.51
#